data_AF-A0A2K8SJM1-F1
#
_entry.id   AF-A0A2K8SJM1-F1
#
_cell.length_a   1.000
_cell.length_b   1.000
_cell.length_c   1.000
_cell.angle_alpha   90.00
_cell.angle_beta   90.00
_cell.angle_gamma   90.00
#
_symmetry.space_group_name_H-M   'P 1'
#
loop_
_entity.id
_entity.type
_entity.pdbx_description
1 polymer ?
#
loop_
_entity_poly.entity_id
_entity_poly.type
_entity_poly.pdbx_seq_one_letter_code
_entity_poly.pdbx_strand_id
1 'polypeptide(L)'
;MTGIQATERHEIDLPMRPGKVQKTEFEYIRHGTQTLIANFDVATGKIMEPTCGDTRTEEDFAQHIRRTIETDPDAKKWNLIMDCLNTHQSESLVRLVCELEGLDIDLGVKGESGILQSMKTIRCFFE
;
A
#
# COMPACT_ATOMS: atom_id res chain seq x y z
N MET A 1 -2.61 -10.65 8.83
CA MET A 1 -3.04 -9.91 7.63
C MET A 1 -4.42 -9.34 7.93
N THR A 2 -4.52 -8.03 8.13
CA THR A 2 -5.80 -7.32 8.29
C THR A 2 -6.41 -7.15 6.90
N GLY A 3 -7.08 -8.19 6.40
CA GLY A 3 -7.84 -8.12 5.15
C GLY A 3 -9.24 -7.60 5.43
N ILE A 4 -9.64 -6.52 4.74
CA ILE A 4 -11.05 -6.11 4.68
C ILE A 4 -11.66 -6.85 3.49
N GLN A 5 -12.70 -7.65 3.73
CA GLN A 5 -13.40 -8.38 2.69
C GLN A 5 -14.75 -7.73 2.41
N ALA A 6 -15.07 -7.55 1.14
CA ALA A 6 -16.43 -7.24 0.73
C ALA A 6 -17.25 -8.54 0.78
N THR A 7 -18.19 -8.61 1.72
CA THR A 7 -19.11 -9.74 1.90
C THR A 7 -20.55 -9.29 1.66
N GLU A 8 -21.29 -10.12 0.93
CA GLU A 8 -22.73 -9.96 0.74
C GLU A 8 -23.43 -11.19 1.30
N ARG A 9 -24.59 -11.02 1.92
CA ARG A 9 -25.38 -12.17 2.40
C ARG A 9 -26.03 -12.85 1.21
N HIS A 10 -25.96 -14.17 1.15
CA HIS A 10 -26.56 -14.91 0.04
C HIS A 10 -28.09 -14.69 -0.02
N GLU A 11 -28.72 -14.62 1.14
CA GLU A 11 -30.16 -14.46 1.29
C GLU A 11 -30.50 -13.31 2.24
N ILE A 12 -31.74 -12.85 2.16
CA ILE A 12 -32.29 -11.87 3.10
C ILE A 12 -32.53 -12.49 4.47
N ASP A 13 -32.27 -11.71 5.53
CA ASP A 13 -32.55 -12.12 6.89
C ASP A 13 -34.02 -12.49 7.09
N LEU A 14 -34.27 -13.53 7.89
CA LEU A 14 -35.62 -13.87 8.27
C LEU A 14 -36.12 -12.89 9.34
N PRO A 15 -37.30 -12.28 9.13
CA PRO A 15 -37.83 -11.27 10.04
C PRO A 15 -38.16 -11.87 11.42
N MET A 16 -38.18 -11.01 12.43
CA MET A 16 -38.62 -11.37 13.77
C MET A 16 -40.05 -11.92 13.77
N ARG A 17 -40.32 -12.92 14.62
CA ARG A 17 -41.67 -13.45 14.87
C ARG A 17 -41.84 -13.70 16.38
N PRO A 18 -43.07 -13.73 16.93
CA PRO A 18 -43.28 -14.08 18.33
C PRO A 18 -42.56 -15.39 18.70
N GLY A 19 -41.73 -15.36 19.74
CA GLY A 19 -40.90 -16.49 20.17
C GLY A 19 -39.66 -16.79 19.31
N LYS A 20 -39.36 -15.97 18.30
CA LYS A 20 -38.18 -16.11 17.43
C LYS A 20 -37.51 -14.77 17.18
N VAL A 21 -36.28 -14.63 17.64
CA VAL A 21 -35.40 -13.51 17.28
C VAL A 21 -35.12 -13.51 15.77
N GLN A 22 -34.71 -12.36 15.23
CA GLN A 22 -34.27 -12.24 13.85
C GLN A 22 -33.18 -13.27 13.58
N LYS A 23 -33.26 -13.93 12.42
CA LYS A 23 -32.22 -14.84 11.98
C LYS A 23 -31.45 -14.19 10.85
N THR A 24 -30.19 -13.89 11.15
CA THR A 24 -29.24 -13.40 10.17
C THR A 24 -28.82 -14.53 9.25
N GLU A 25 -28.78 -14.27 7.95
CA GLU A 25 -28.24 -15.23 7.00
C GLU A 25 -26.76 -15.52 7.32
N PHE A 26 -26.38 -16.80 7.34
CA PHE A 26 -25.03 -17.21 7.71
C PHE A 26 -24.14 -17.46 6.50
N GLU A 27 -24.73 -17.73 5.33
CA GLU A 27 -24.00 -17.85 4.07
C GLU A 27 -23.68 -16.47 3.49
N TYR A 28 -22.46 -16.32 2.98
CA TYR A 28 -22.01 -15.08 2.37
C TYR A 28 -21.26 -15.33 1.07
N ILE A 29 -21.49 -14.44 0.11
CA ILE A 29 -20.77 -14.35 -1.15
C ILE A 29 -19.52 -13.51 -0.90
N ARG A 30 -18.36 -14.06 -1.26
CA ARG A 30 -17.07 -13.35 -1.19
C ARG A 30 -16.82 -12.66 -2.52
N HIS A 31 -16.76 -11.33 -2.51
CA HIS A 31 -16.45 -10.52 -3.69
C HIS A 31 -14.94 -10.36 -3.95
N GLY A 32 -14.13 -11.26 -3.39
CA GLY A 32 -12.68 -11.20 -3.47
C GLY A 32 -12.04 -10.23 -2.47
N THR A 33 -10.80 -9.86 -2.75
CA THR A 33 -10.00 -8.95 -1.93
C THR A 33 -9.29 -7.95 -2.83
N GLN A 34 -9.26 -6.69 -2.43
CA GLN A 34 -8.44 -5.66 -3.07
C GLN A 34 -7.36 -5.18 -2.10
N THR A 35 -6.26 -4.74 -2.68
CA THR A 35 -5.18 -4.02 -2.00
C THR A 35 -5.52 -2.54 -1.96
N LEU A 36 -5.42 -1.96 -0.77
CA LEU A 36 -5.47 -0.51 -0.56
C LEU A 36 -4.10 -0.03 -0.08
N ILE A 37 -3.52 0.94 -0.79
CA ILE A 37 -2.33 1.68 -0.38
C ILE A 37 -2.78 3.14 -0.18
N ALA A 38 -2.54 3.72 0.99
CA ALA A 38 -3.01 5.05 1.32
C ALA A 38 -1.97 5.83 2.12
N ASN A 39 -1.79 7.11 1.76
CA ASN A 39 -0.99 8.04 2.53
C ASN A 39 -1.88 8.84 3.47
N PHE A 40 -1.44 8.98 4.71
CA PHE A 40 -2.09 9.83 5.69
C PHE A 40 -1.24 11.09 5.91
N ASP A 41 -1.75 12.24 5.49
CA ASP A 41 -1.13 13.52 5.82
C ASP A 41 -1.39 13.83 7.29
N VAL A 42 -0.34 13.70 8.10
CA VAL A 42 -0.38 13.91 9.55
C VAL A 42 -0.75 15.36 9.91
N ALA A 43 -0.40 16.34 9.07
CA ALA A 43 -0.67 17.75 9.36
C ALA A 43 -2.14 18.12 9.14
N THR A 44 -2.76 17.59 8.07
CA THR A 44 -4.15 17.91 7.72
C THR A 44 -5.17 16.86 8.17
N GLY A 45 -4.72 15.66 8.54
CA GLY A 45 -5.56 14.52 8.89
C GLY A 45 -6.29 13.90 7.70
N LYS A 46 -5.85 14.18 6.46
CA LYS A 46 -6.50 13.70 5.24
C LYS A 46 -5.75 12.51 4.65
N ILE A 47 -6.51 11.67 3.93
CA ILE A 47 -5.93 10.63 3.08
C ILE A 47 -5.59 11.26 1.72
N MET A 48 -4.34 11.07 1.28
CA MET A 48 -3.86 11.59 0.00
C MET A 48 -3.63 10.45 -1.00
N GLU A 49 -4.14 10.64 -2.21
CA GLU A 49 -3.95 9.75 -3.36
C GLU A 49 -4.05 8.25 -3.07
N PRO A 50 -5.13 7.76 -2.43
CA PRO A 50 -5.26 6.34 -2.16
C PRO A 50 -5.28 5.54 -3.48
N THR A 51 -4.58 4.41 -3.51
CA THR A 51 -4.60 3.45 -4.62
C THR A 51 -5.35 2.21 -4.19
N CYS A 52 -6.36 1.83 -4.98
CA CYS A 52 -7.03 0.54 -4.85
C CYS A 52 -6.69 -0.32 -6.08
N GLY A 53 -6.28 -1.56 -5.86
CA GLY A 53 -5.87 -2.46 -6.95
C GLY A 53 -5.91 -3.93 -6.52
N ASP A 54 -5.59 -4.82 -7.45
CA ASP A 54 -5.71 -6.26 -7.20
C ASP A 54 -4.46 -6.84 -6.50
N THR A 55 -3.31 -6.18 -6.64
CA THR A 55 -2.00 -6.66 -6.15
C THR A 55 -1.33 -5.67 -5.20
N ARG A 56 -0.34 -6.19 -4.45
CA ARG A 56 0.53 -5.42 -3.54
C ARG A 56 2.00 -5.73 -3.83
N THR A 57 2.46 -5.36 -5.02
CA THR A 57 3.84 -5.56 -5.47
C THR A 57 4.74 -4.37 -5.11
N GLU A 58 6.06 -4.51 -5.29
CA GLU A 58 6.99 -3.37 -5.18
C GLU A 58 6.71 -2.29 -6.23
N GLU A 59 6.24 -2.68 -7.42
CA GLU A 59 5.88 -1.76 -8.50
C GLU A 59 4.61 -0.97 -8.17
N ASP A 60 3.57 -1.65 -7.67
CA ASP A 60 2.33 -1.00 -7.22
C ASP A 60 2.62 0.09 -6.19
N PHE A 61 3.56 -0.19 -5.28
CA PHE A 61 3.99 0.75 -4.25
C PHE A 61 4.78 1.93 -4.84
N ALA A 62 5.76 1.67 -5.71
CA ALA A 62 6.54 2.72 -6.36
C ALA A 62 5.64 3.66 -7.19
N GLN A 63 4.70 3.12 -7.96
CA GLN A 63 3.74 3.93 -8.73
C GLN A 63 2.81 4.76 -7.83
N HIS A 64 2.39 4.21 -6.69
CA HIS A 64 1.62 4.98 -5.70
C HIS A 64 2.42 6.16 -5.14
N ILE A 65 3.70 5.96 -4.80
CA ILE A 65 4.58 7.04 -4.33
C ILE A 65 4.83 8.08 -5.42
N ARG A 66 5.09 7.66 -6.66
CA ARG A 66 5.24 8.57 -7.80
C ARG A 66 4.01 9.48 -7.94
N ARG A 67 2.83 8.88 -8.04
CA ARG A 67 1.56 9.64 -8.12
C ARG A 67 1.39 10.62 -6.97
N THR A 68 1.78 10.21 -5.76
CA THR A 68 1.67 11.07 -4.57
C THR A 68 2.59 12.28 -4.69
N ILE A 69 3.84 12.08 -5.09
CA ILE A 69 4.82 13.17 -5.26
C ILE A 69 4.37 14.12 -6.39
N GLU A 70 3.85 13.58 -7.48
CA GLU A 70 3.34 14.34 -8.63
C GLU A 70 2.11 15.22 -8.29
N THR A 71 1.45 15.02 -7.15
CA THR A 71 0.35 15.90 -6.72
C THR A 71 0.79 17.30 -6.30
N ASP A 72 2.04 17.44 -5.88
CA ASP A 72 2.62 18.75 -5.53
C ASP A 72 4.04 18.85 -6.08
N PRO A 73 4.19 19.23 -7.36
CA PRO A 73 5.50 19.42 -8.00
C PRO A 73 6.32 20.56 -7.38
N ASP A 74 5.68 21.49 -6.67
CA ASP A 74 6.32 22.63 -6.03
C ASP A 74 6.79 22.30 -4.60
N ALA A 75 6.44 21.12 -4.08
CA ALA A 75 6.86 20.65 -2.77
C ALA A 75 8.39 20.52 -2.71
N LYS A 76 9.02 21.33 -1.85
CA LYS A 76 10.49 21.32 -1.68
C LYS A 76 11.02 20.02 -1.06
N LYS A 77 10.20 19.31 -0.30
CA LYS A 77 10.60 18.10 0.42
C LYS A 77 9.38 17.26 0.80
N TRP A 78 9.45 15.96 0.54
CA TRP A 78 8.55 14.95 1.09
C TRP A 78 9.20 14.22 2.25
N ASN A 79 8.46 14.00 3.34
CA ASN A 79 8.90 13.15 4.45
C ASN A 79 7.91 11.97 4.55
N LEU A 80 8.31 10.81 4.03
CA LEU A 80 7.48 9.61 4.04
C LEU A 80 7.87 8.73 5.24
N ILE A 81 6.90 8.44 6.11
CA ILE A 81 7.12 7.59 7.30
C ILE A 81 6.33 6.30 7.08
N MET A 82 7.04 5.18 7.10
CA MET A 82 6.49 3.88 6.77
C MET A 82 7.01 2.81 7.73
N ASP A 83 6.32 1.68 7.80
CA ASP A 83 6.85 0.50 8.49
C ASP A 83 7.96 -0.18 7.67
N CYS A 84 8.46 -1.30 8.19
CA CYS A 84 9.60 -2.03 7.66
C CYS A 84 9.24 -3.09 6.61
N LEU A 85 8.10 -2.95 5.94
CA LEU A 85 7.61 -3.93 4.98
C LEU A 85 8.49 -4.01 3.73
N ASN A 86 8.60 -5.21 3.14
CA ASN A 86 9.49 -5.46 2.00
C ASN A 86 9.20 -4.54 0.79
N THR A 87 7.94 -4.14 0.58
CA THR A 87 7.57 -3.21 -0.50
C THR A 87 8.12 -1.80 -0.29
N HIS A 88 8.31 -1.37 0.96
CA HIS A 88 8.93 -0.09 1.31
C HIS A 88 10.46 -0.16 1.27
N GLN A 89 11.03 -1.37 1.22
CA GLN A 89 12.47 -1.63 1.15
C GLN A 89 12.79 -2.39 -0.14
N SER A 90 12.26 -1.87 -1.24
CA SER A 90 12.26 -2.50 -2.55
C SER A 90 13.19 -1.81 -3.53
N GLU A 91 13.59 -2.55 -4.56
CA GLU A 91 14.40 -2.00 -5.65
C GLU A 91 13.64 -0.95 -6.44
N SER A 92 12.36 -1.20 -6.76
CA SER A 92 11.53 -0.24 -7.50
C SER A 92 11.47 1.11 -6.81
N LEU A 93 11.39 1.14 -5.47
CA LEU A 93 11.38 2.40 -4.72
C LEU A 93 12.75 3.10 -4.75
N VAL A 94 13.85 2.37 -4.59
CA VAL A 94 15.20 2.95 -4.69
C VAL A 94 15.42 3.58 -6.07
N ARG A 95 15.03 2.88 -7.13
CA ARG A 95 15.14 3.37 -8.51
C ARG A 95 14.29 4.62 -8.74
N LEU A 96 13.05 4.63 -8.23
CA LEU A 96 12.18 5.81 -8.29
C LEU A 96 12.82 7.02 -7.60
N VAL A 97 13.38 6.85 -6.40
CA VAL A 97 14.05 7.95 -5.69
C VAL A 97 15.26 8.46 -6.48
N CYS A 98 16.07 7.56 -7.05
CA CYS A 98 17.20 7.98 -7.88
C CYS A 98 16.77 8.75 -9.13
N GLU A 99 15.67 8.35 -9.77
CA GLU A 99 15.11 9.07 -10.91
C GLU A 99 14.63 10.47 -10.53
N LEU A 100 13.84 10.59 -9.45
CA LEU A 100 13.27 11.86 -9.01
C LEU A 100 14.33 12.85 -8.53
N GLU A 101 15.37 12.36 -7.86
CA GLU A 101 16.48 13.17 -7.36
C GLU A 101 17.62 13.34 -8.38
N GLY A 102 17.55 12.67 -9.54
CA GLY A 102 18.58 12.71 -10.58
C GLY A 102 19.93 12.11 -10.14
N LEU A 103 19.92 11.10 -9.29
CA LEU A 103 21.12 10.44 -8.77
C LEU A 103 21.66 9.42 -9.77
N ASP A 104 22.87 9.67 -10.27
CA ASP A 104 23.63 8.71 -11.08
C ASP A 104 24.58 7.90 -10.18
N ILE A 105 24.01 6.88 -9.53
CA ILE A 105 24.72 6.00 -8.59
C ILE A 105 24.64 4.54 -9.05
N ASP A 106 25.72 3.80 -8.84
CA ASP A 106 25.72 2.35 -9.04
C ASP A 106 24.94 1.67 -7.91
N LEU A 107 23.73 1.19 -8.23
CA LEU A 107 22.85 0.53 -7.29
C LEU A 107 23.27 -0.92 -7.00
N GLY A 108 24.14 -1.51 -7.83
CA GLY A 108 24.49 -2.93 -7.81
C GLY A 108 23.39 -3.84 -8.36
N VAL A 109 23.48 -5.13 -8.04
CA VAL A 109 22.58 -6.18 -8.53
C VAL A 109 21.70 -6.69 -7.39
N LYS A 110 20.37 -6.73 -7.63
CA LYS A 110 19.38 -7.15 -6.64
C LYS A 110 19.72 -8.53 -6.06
N GLY A 111 19.84 -8.60 -4.74
CA GLY A 111 20.15 -9.86 -4.04
C GLY A 111 21.62 -10.29 -4.09
N GLU A 112 22.48 -9.56 -4.81
CA GLU A 112 23.87 -9.95 -5.02
C GLU A 112 24.85 -8.90 -4.47
N SER A 113 24.72 -7.64 -4.87
CA SER A 113 25.72 -6.59 -4.60
C SER A 113 25.13 -5.18 -4.48
N GLY A 114 25.90 -4.26 -3.90
CA GLY A 114 25.55 -2.85 -3.80
C GLY A 114 24.38 -2.55 -2.87
N ILE A 115 23.70 -1.43 -3.14
CA ILE A 115 22.54 -0.97 -2.36
C ILE A 115 21.41 -2.00 -2.44
N LEU A 116 21.21 -2.61 -3.61
CA LEU A 116 20.13 -3.56 -3.87
C LEU A 116 20.39 -4.98 -3.34
N GLN A 117 21.53 -5.22 -2.68
CA GLN A 117 21.90 -6.55 -2.17
C GLN A 117 20.89 -7.11 -1.17
N SER A 118 20.37 -6.29 -0.26
CA SER A 118 19.49 -6.74 0.82
C SER A 118 18.56 -5.62 1.31
N MET A 119 17.48 -5.99 2.03
CA MET A 119 16.64 -5.00 2.70
C MET A 119 17.41 -4.12 3.69
N LYS A 120 18.49 -4.64 4.29
CA LYS A 120 19.33 -3.87 5.22
C LYS A 120 20.12 -2.79 4.49
N THR A 121 20.69 -3.10 3.34
CA THR A 121 21.44 -2.14 2.51
C THR A 121 20.50 -1.11 1.89
N ILE A 122 19.31 -1.53 1.44
CA ILE A 122 18.26 -0.62 0.97
C ILE A 122 17.77 0.30 2.09
N ARG A 123 17.54 -0.21 3.30
CA ARG A 123 17.20 0.64 4.46
C ARG A 123 18.27 1.68 4.73
N CYS A 124 19.54 1.27 4.72
CA CYS A 124 20.67 2.19 4.92
C CYS A 124 20.75 3.29 3.86
N PHE A 125 20.18 3.09 2.67
CA PHE A 125 20.10 4.12 1.65
C PHE A 125 19.01 5.17 1.95
N PHE A 126 17.96 4.81 2.70
CA PHE A 126 16.86 5.71 3.07
C PHE A 126 17.04 6.41 4.43
N GLU A 127 18.05 6.04 5.22
CA GLU A 127 18.39 6.61 6.53
C GLU A 127 19.51 7.66 6.41
#